data_AF-A0A937KBF0-F1
#
_entry.id   AF-A0A937KBF0-F1
#
_cell.length_a   1.000
_cell.length_b   1.000
_cell.length_c   1.000
_cell.angle_alpha   90.00
_cell.angle_beta   90.00
_cell.angle_gamma   90.00
#
_symmetry.space_group_name_H-M   'P 1'
#
loop_
_entity.id
_entity.type
_entity.pdbx_description
1 polymer ?
#
loop_
_entity_poly.entity_id
_entity_poly.type
_entity_poly.pdbx_seq_one_letter_code
_entity_poly.pdbx_strand_id
1 'polypeptide(L)'
;MKWISGKRAAYFLLAILSIIIVFHLLVLAGFIPYEIVWGGRLKNTSEMAIFELISITINMAMLLVVCVYIGILRVNIKQGLVKGFLWIMFVLFLLNTIGNFVSNNFFEKVIFTPVTLILAILSFSMAVSKIND
;
A
#
# COMPACT_ATOMS: atom_id res chain seq x y z
N MET A 1 3.70 25.08 5.05
CA MET A 1 4.52 23.90 4.70
C MET A 1 4.07 23.41 3.33
N LYS A 2 4.87 23.58 2.27
CA LYS A 2 4.51 23.04 0.93
C LYS A 2 4.74 21.53 0.97
N TRP A 3 3.70 20.80 1.36
CA TRP A 3 3.66 19.34 1.23
C TRP A 3 3.91 18.95 -0.24
N ILE A 4 4.47 17.76 -0.47
CA ILE A 4 4.67 17.21 -1.82
C ILE A 4 3.37 17.41 -2.61
N SER A 5 3.45 17.98 -3.82
CA SER A 5 2.25 18.18 -4.65
C SER A 5 1.49 16.87 -4.78
N GLY A 6 0.18 16.87 -4.55
CA GLY A 6 -0.65 15.66 -4.53
C GLY A 6 -0.43 14.73 -5.73
N LYS A 7 -0.23 15.30 -6.93
CA LYS A 7 0.14 14.54 -8.14
C LYS A 7 1.47 13.78 -8.03
N ARG A 8 2.55 14.43 -7.56
CA ARG A 8 3.85 13.75 -7.37
C ARG A 8 3.73 12.63 -6.35
N ALA A 9 3.05 12.90 -5.23
CA ALA A 9 2.82 11.89 -4.20
C ALA A 9 2.08 10.68 -4.77
N ALA A 10 1.07 10.91 -5.62
CA ALA A 10 0.32 9.87 -6.29
C ALA A 10 1.17 9.02 -7.25
N TYR A 11 2.06 9.63 -8.06
CA TYR A 11 2.95 8.86 -8.93
C TYR A 11 3.93 7.98 -8.15
N PHE A 12 4.51 8.50 -7.07
CA PHE A 12 5.34 7.68 -6.18
C PHE A 12 4.54 6.54 -5.54
N LEU A 13 3.33 6.84 -5.07
CA LEU A 13 2.45 5.85 -4.47
C LEU A 13 2.08 4.75 -5.47
N LEU A 14 1.74 5.11 -6.72
CA LEU A 14 1.48 4.14 -7.80
C LEU A 14 2.68 3.24 -8.08
N ALA A 15 3.88 3.82 -8.18
CA ALA A 15 5.10 3.05 -8.44
C ALA A 15 5.36 2.03 -7.32
N ILE A 16 5.27 2.46 -6.06
CA ILE A 16 5.51 1.59 -4.91
C ILE A 16 4.42 0.51 -4.81
N LEU A 17 3.13 0.86 -4.95
CA LEU A 17 2.04 -0.12 -4.94
C LEU A 17 2.19 -1.17 -6.05
N SER A 18 2.62 -0.74 -7.25
CA SER A 18 2.85 -1.67 -8.36
C SER A 18 3.99 -2.64 -8.04
N ILE A 19 5.09 -2.15 -7.47
CA ILE A 19 6.22 -3.00 -7.01
C ILE A 19 5.76 -3.98 -5.93
N ILE A 20 4.93 -3.53 -4.98
CA ILE A 20 4.38 -4.37 -3.91
C ILE A 20 3.49 -5.48 -4.47
N ILE A 21 2.64 -5.18 -5.45
CA ILE A 21 1.81 -6.19 -6.11
C ILE A 21 2.70 -7.23 -6.79
N VAL A 22 3.74 -6.81 -7.51
CA VAL A 22 4.71 -7.73 -8.12
C VAL A 22 5.42 -8.58 -7.06
N PHE A 23 5.82 -7.98 -5.94
CA PHE A 23 6.42 -8.70 -4.82
C PHE A 23 5.48 -9.80 -4.29
N HIS A 24 4.21 -9.49 -4.00
CA HIS A 24 3.25 -10.49 -3.55
C HIS A 24 2.98 -11.58 -4.59
N LEU A 25 2.98 -11.24 -5.88
CA LEU A 25 2.89 -12.23 -6.96
C LEU A 25 4.11 -13.17 -6.98
N LEU A 26 5.31 -12.67 -6.69
CA LEU A 26 6.53 -13.48 -6.60
C LEU A 26 6.53 -14.38 -5.37
N VAL A 27 6.00 -13.92 -4.23
CA VAL A 27 5.78 -14.76 -3.04
C VAL A 27 4.77 -15.87 -3.36
N LEU A 28 3.63 -15.51 -3.97
CA LEU A 28 2.58 -16.45 -4.36
C LEU A 28 3.08 -17.50 -5.36
N ALA A 29 3.94 -17.10 -6.31
CA ALA A 29 4.58 -17.99 -7.27
C ALA A 29 5.72 -18.83 -6.68
N GLY A 30 6.09 -18.61 -5.41
CA GLY A 30 7.14 -19.37 -4.72
C GLY A 30 8.57 -18.94 -5.07
N PHE A 31 8.77 -17.81 -5.78
CA PHE A 31 10.10 -17.25 -6.04
C PHE A 31 10.68 -16.54 -4.82
N ILE A 32 9.82 -16.08 -3.90
CA ILE A 32 10.21 -15.43 -2.66
C ILE A 32 9.66 -16.25 -1.47
N PRO A 33 10.49 -16.54 -0.45
CA PRO A 33 10.06 -17.27 0.74
C PRO A 33 8.95 -16.51 1.49
N TYR A 34 7.84 -17.18 1.79
CA TYR A 34 6.69 -16.55 2.46
C TYR A 34 6.93 -16.31 3.97
N GLU A 35 8.02 -16.82 4.52
CA GLU A 35 8.43 -16.60 5.90
C GLU A 35 8.82 -15.14 6.17
N ILE A 36 9.09 -14.35 5.11
CA ILE A 36 9.46 -12.94 5.23
C ILE A 36 8.27 -11.99 5.31
N VAL A 37 7.05 -12.50 5.11
CA VAL A 37 5.80 -11.73 5.15
C VAL A 37 4.92 -12.18 6.32
N TRP A 38 3.94 -11.37 6.69
CA TRP A 38 2.94 -11.66 7.72
C TRP A 38 3.54 -12.09 9.07
N GLY A 39 4.65 -11.45 9.46
CA GLY A 39 5.36 -11.74 10.71
C GLY A 39 6.03 -13.10 10.75
N GLY A 40 6.19 -13.77 9.60
CA GLY A 40 6.67 -15.15 9.53
C GLY A 40 5.72 -16.15 10.21
N ARG A 41 4.43 -15.84 10.30
CA ARG A 41 3.43 -16.65 11.03
C ARG A 41 2.67 -17.64 10.17
N LEU A 42 2.81 -17.55 8.85
CA LEU A 42 2.15 -18.45 7.90
C LEU A 42 2.72 -19.86 8.05
N LYS A 43 1.84 -20.86 8.15
CA LYS A 43 2.26 -22.23 8.47
C LYS A 43 2.40 -23.14 7.27
N ASN A 44 1.72 -22.81 6.17
CA ASN A 44 1.67 -23.64 4.98
C ASN A 44 1.34 -22.80 3.74
N THR A 45 1.49 -23.43 2.58
CA THR A 45 1.27 -22.80 1.27
C THR A 45 -0.19 -22.38 1.04
N SER A 46 -1.16 -23.04 1.67
CA SER A 46 -2.58 -22.66 1.57
C SER A 46 -2.87 -21.37 2.32
N GLU A 47 -2.37 -21.23 3.55
CA GLU A 47 -2.42 -19.98 4.30
C GLU A 47 -1.70 -18.87 3.55
N MET A 48 -0.48 -19.12 3.07
CA MET A 48 0.26 -18.18 2.22
C MET A 48 -0.60 -17.71 1.04
N ALA A 49 -1.18 -18.62 0.26
CA ALA A 49 -1.96 -18.25 -0.91
C ALA A 49 -3.15 -17.34 -0.56
N ILE A 50 -3.88 -17.63 0.52
CA ILE A 50 -5.02 -16.81 0.96
C ILE A 50 -4.55 -15.41 1.36
N PHE A 51 -3.53 -15.31 2.19
CA PHE A 51 -3.03 -14.04 2.70
C PHE A 51 -2.39 -13.18 1.60
N GLU A 52 -1.67 -13.80 0.66
CA GLU A 52 -1.11 -13.11 -0.51
C GLU A 52 -2.21 -12.62 -1.46
N LEU A 53 -3.28 -13.40 -1.68
CA LEU A 53 -4.44 -12.95 -2.47
C LEU A 53 -5.15 -11.76 -1.82
N ILE A 54 -5.29 -11.75 -0.48
CA ILE A 54 -5.82 -10.61 0.26
C ILE A 54 -4.94 -9.38 0.05
N SER A 55 -3.62 -9.52 0.22
CA SER A 55 -2.66 -8.42 0.00
C SER A 55 -2.73 -7.86 -1.42
N ILE A 56 -2.74 -8.73 -2.44
CA ILE A 56 -2.83 -8.32 -3.85
C ILE A 56 -4.14 -7.58 -4.09
N THR A 57 -5.27 -8.10 -3.60
CA THR A 57 -6.59 -7.50 -3.79
C THR A 57 -6.67 -6.11 -3.17
N ILE A 58 -6.21 -5.96 -1.93
CA ILE A 58 -6.20 -4.67 -1.22
C ILE A 58 -5.29 -3.67 -1.96
N ASN A 59 -4.07 -4.06 -2.33
CA ASN A 59 -3.15 -3.18 -3.03
C ASN A 59 -3.67 -2.79 -4.42
N MET A 60 -4.34 -3.69 -5.13
CA MET A 60 -4.98 -3.40 -6.41
C MET A 60 -6.12 -2.38 -6.25
N ALA A 61 -6.98 -2.55 -5.23
CA ALA A 61 -8.03 -1.59 -4.93
C ALA A 61 -7.46 -0.20 -4.59
N MET A 62 -6.37 -0.15 -3.82
CA MET A 62 -5.66 1.09 -3.53
C MET A 62 -5.09 1.72 -4.80
N LEU A 63 -4.46 0.93 -5.67
CA LEU A 63 -3.92 1.39 -6.96
C LEU A 63 -5.02 2.06 -7.81
N LEU A 64 -6.21 1.45 -7.87
CA LEU A 64 -7.37 2.03 -8.56
C LEU A 64 -7.80 3.37 -7.94
N VAL A 65 -7.86 3.49 -6.60
CA VAL A 65 -8.17 4.75 -5.92
C VAL A 65 -7.17 5.84 -6.32
N VAL A 66 -5.88 5.52 -6.39
CA VAL A 66 -4.84 6.48 -6.79
C VAL A 66 -4.98 6.86 -8.27
N CYS A 67 -5.28 5.92 -9.16
CA CYS A 67 -5.57 6.19 -10.57
C CYS A 67 -6.77 7.13 -10.76
N VAL A 68 -7.83 6.97 -9.95
CA VAL A 68 -8.97 7.90 -9.93
C VAL A 68 -8.56 9.28 -9.42
N TYR A 69 -7.74 9.34 -8.36
CA TYR A 69 -7.28 10.61 -7.80
C TYR A 69 -6.52 11.49 -8.81
N ILE A 70 -5.66 10.90 -9.64
CA ILE A 70 -4.91 11.64 -10.69
C ILE A 70 -5.62 11.70 -12.04
N GLY A 71 -6.84 11.16 -12.15
CA GLY A 71 -7.65 11.24 -13.36
C GLY A 71 -7.23 10.31 -14.51
N ILE A 72 -6.38 9.30 -14.25
CA ILE A 72 -6.11 8.22 -15.22
C ILE A 72 -7.38 7.40 -15.45
N LEU A 73 -8.07 7.05 -14.37
CA LEU A 73 -9.34 6.35 -14.43
C LEU A 73 -10.50 7.33 -14.20
N ARG A 74 -11.31 7.55 -15.22
CA ARG A 74 -12.45 8.47 -15.16
C ARG A 74 -13.69 7.76 -14.64
N VAL A 75 -13.85 7.75 -13.31
CA VAL A 75 -15.05 7.22 -12.65
C VAL A 75 -15.88 8.37 -12.10
N ASN A 76 -17.20 8.31 -12.27
CA ASN A 76 -18.12 9.30 -11.69
C ASN A 76 -18.33 9.04 -10.20
N ILE A 77 -17.32 9.37 -9.39
CA ILE A 77 -17.34 9.23 -7.93
C ILE A 77 -17.13 10.59 -7.26
N LYS A 78 -17.81 10.82 -6.13
CA LYS A 78 -17.67 12.05 -5.35
C LYS A 78 -16.23 12.19 -4.85
N GLN A 79 -15.64 13.37 -5.03
CA GLN A 79 -14.29 13.68 -4.57
C GLN A 79 -14.09 13.40 -3.06
N GLY A 80 -15.12 13.63 -2.25
CA GLY A 80 -15.09 13.31 -0.81
C GLY A 80 -14.90 11.82 -0.52
N LEU A 81 -15.45 10.92 -1.37
CA LEU A 81 -15.25 9.48 -1.22
C LEU A 81 -13.81 9.07 -1.56
N VAL A 82 -13.23 9.64 -2.62
CA VAL A 82 -11.82 9.41 -2.98
C VAL A 82 -10.91 9.83 -1.82
N LYS A 83 -11.16 11.00 -1.22
CA LYS A 83 -10.43 11.45 -0.02
C LYS A 83 -10.64 10.52 1.17
N GLY A 84 -11.86 10.03 1.39
CA GLY A 84 -12.15 9.04 2.42
C GLY A 84 -11.31 7.77 2.27
N PHE A 85 -11.22 7.23 1.06
CA PHE A 85 -10.37 6.07 0.78
C PHE A 85 -8.88 6.36 1.01
N LEU A 86 -8.37 7.54 0.63
CA LEU A 86 -6.99 7.93 0.90
C LEU A 86 -6.68 8.03 2.40
N TRP A 87 -7.63 8.49 3.22
CA TRP A 87 -7.50 8.46 4.67
C TRP A 87 -7.49 7.04 5.23
N ILE A 88 -8.34 6.15 4.71
CA ILE A 88 -8.32 4.73 5.07
C ILE A 88 -6.96 4.12 4.73
N MET A 89 -6.41 4.40 3.55
CA MET A 89 -5.07 3.96 3.15
C MET A 89 -3.99 4.47 4.10
N PHE A 90 -4.04 5.75 4.48
CA PHE A 90 -3.11 6.32 5.45
C PHE A 90 -3.13 5.56 6.78
N VAL A 91 -4.31 5.33 7.35
CA VAL A 91 -4.46 4.60 8.62
C VAL A 91 -3.96 3.18 8.48
N LEU A 92 -4.32 2.48 7.39
CA LEU A 92 -3.88 1.12 7.14
C LEU A 92 -2.35 1.03 7.04
N PHE A 93 -1.69 1.92 6.30
CA PHE A 93 -0.23 1.91 6.21
C PHE A 93 0.47 2.31 7.51
N LEU A 94 -0.16 3.17 8.32
CA LEU A 94 0.34 3.48 9.66
C LEU A 94 0.28 2.25 10.56
N LEU A 95 -0.83 1.51 10.54
CA LEU A 95 -0.98 0.25 11.25
C LEU A 95 0.03 -0.80 10.75
N ASN A 96 0.24 -0.92 9.43
CA ASN A 96 1.27 -1.80 8.88
C ASN A 96 2.67 -1.40 9.33
N THR A 97 2.96 -0.11 9.44
CA THR A 97 4.26 0.38 9.93
C THR A 97 4.49 -0.06 11.37
N ILE A 98 3.48 0.06 12.23
CA ILE A 98 3.54 -0.41 13.61
C ILE A 98 3.69 -1.94 13.65
N GLY A 99 2.91 -2.66 12.84
CA GLY A 99 2.99 -4.13 12.74
C GLY A 99 4.38 -4.61 12.33
N ASN A 100 4.92 -4.04 11.27
CA ASN A 100 6.26 -4.34 10.77
C ASN A 100 7.35 -4.00 11.80
N PHE A 101 7.22 -2.87 12.50
CA PHE A 101 8.18 -2.44 13.52
C PHE A 101 8.21 -3.39 14.74
N VAL A 102 7.04 -3.90 15.15
CA VAL A 102 6.92 -4.83 16.29
C VAL A 102 7.18 -6.28 15.88
N SER A 103 7.25 -6.58 14.59
CA SER A 103 7.47 -7.93 14.07
C SER A 103 8.79 -8.56 14.55
N ASN A 104 8.81 -9.88 14.70
CA ASN A 104 10.06 -10.61 14.94
C ASN A 104 10.85 -10.86 13.65
N ASN A 105 10.27 -10.55 12.49
CA ASN A 105 10.92 -10.75 11.21
C ASN A 105 11.87 -9.60 10.86
N PHE A 106 13.09 -9.95 10.43
CA PHE A 106 14.13 -8.97 10.06
C PHE A 106 13.75 -8.10 8.85
N PHE A 107 13.21 -8.71 7.79
CA PHE A 107 12.82 -8.00 6.57
C PHE A 107 11.69 -7.02 6.84
N GLU A 108 10.73 -7.42 7.67
CA GLU A 108 9.61 -6.54 8.02
C GLU A 108 10.10 -5.29 8.75
N LYS A 109 10.96 -5.44 9.76
CA LYS A 109 11.54 -4.32 10.52
C LYS A 109 12.39 -3.37 9.69
N VAL A 110 13.26 -3.92 8.84
CA VAL A 110 14.32 -3.13 8.19
C VAL A 110 13.89 -2.61 6.82
N ILE A 111 13.07 -3.38 6.08
CA ILE A 111 12.64 -3.03 4.72
C ILE A 111 11.19 -2.58 4.72
N PHE A 112 10.27 -3.36 5.29
CA PHE A 112 8.85 -3.05 5.12
C PHE A 112 8.38 -1.92 6.03
N THR A 113 8.93 -1.73 7.22
CA THR A 113 8.63 -0.57 8.08
C THR A 113 8.88 0.76 7.36
N PRO A 114 10.07 1.05 6.78
CA PRO A 114 10.26 2.32 6.07
C PRO A 114 9.38 2.42 4.82
N VAL A 115 9.14 1.31 4.09
CA VAL A 115 8.25 1.31 2.92
C VAL A 115 6.82 1.68 3.33
N THR A 116 6.26 1.06 4.35
CA THR A 116 4.88 1.36 4.81
C THR A 116 4.77 2.75 5.42
N LEU A 117 5.84 3.25 6.04
CA LEU A 117 5.88 4.63 6.53
C LEU A 117 5.82 5.63 5.37
N ILE A 118 6.60 5.41 4.31
CA ILE A 118 6.56 6.23 3.10
C ILE A 118 5.16 6.20 2.48
N LEU A 119 4.55 5.02 2.36
CA LEU A 119 3.19 4.86 1.84
C LEU A 119 2.15 5.62 2.69
N ALA A 120 2.28 5.59 4.01
CA ALA A 120 1.43 6.36 4.92
C ALA A 120 1.58 7.87 4.64
N ILE A 121 2.81 8.38 4.59
CA ILE A 121 3.09 9.81 4.33
C ILE A 121 2.52 10.24 2.97
N LEU A 122 2.72 9.44 1.92
CA LEU A 122 2.22 9.74 0.58
C LEU A 122 0.68 9.74 0.55
N SER A 123 0.03 8.76 1.18
CA SER A 123 -1.43 8.67 1.27
C SER A 123 -2.01 9.88 2.03
N PHE A 124 -1.39 10.25 3.16
CA PHE A 124 -1.75 11.45 3.91
C PHE A 124 -1.60 12.72 3.05
N SER A 125 -0.46 12.87 2.36
CA SER A 125 -0.19 14.03 1.50
C SER A 125 -1.26 14.18 0.42
N MET A 126 -1.71 13.08 -0.20
CA MET A 126 -2.81 13.12 -1.17
C MET A 126 -4.16 13.45 -0.55
N ALA A 127 -4.47 12.87 0.62
CA ALA A 127 -5.74 13.06 1.32
C ALA A 127 -5.98 14.54 1.71
N VAL A 128 -4.92 15.23 2.17
CA VAL A 128 -4.99 16.64 2.57
C VAL A 128 -4.87 17.61 1.38
N SER A 129 -4.27 17.19 0.27
CA SER A 129 -4.14 18.00 -0.96
C SER A 129 -5.49 18.23 -1.66
N LYS A 130 -5.60 19.29 -2.47
CA LYS A 130 -6.79 19.46 -3.32
C LYS A 130 -6.73 18.45 -4.46
N ILE A 131 -7.86 17.80 -4.74
CA ILE A 131 -7.99 16.94 -5.91
C ILE A 131 -7.94 17.88 -7.13
N ASN A 132 -7.00 17.64 -8.06
CA ASN A 132 -6.70 18.41 -9.28
C ASN A 132 -5.62 19.51 -9.19
N ASP A 133 -4.88 19.67 -8.09
CA ASP A 133 -3.63 20.47 -8.10
C ASP A 133 -2.61 19.87 -9.09
#